data_AF-A0A7S2IL95-F1
#
_entry.id   AF-A0A7S2IL95-F1
#
_cell.length_a   1.000
_cell.length_b   1.000
_cell.length_c   1.000
_cell.angle_alpha   90.00
_cell.angle_beta   90.00
_cell.angle_gamma   90.00
#
_symmetry.space_group_name_H-M   'P 1'
#
loop_
_entity.id
_entity.type
_entity.pdbx_description
1 polymer ?
#
loop_
_entity_poly.entity_id
_entity_poly.type
_entity_poly.pdbx_seq_one_letter_code
_entity_poly.pdbx_strand_id
1 'polypeptide(L)'
;PVEPVDSKFASYGGRCMLLRNVLTLQECAYLVQQMSGEMEPVRYRHDYRRNDRAIFESRELAELLWRRVEPSARSLSLRVGADGARQQLLPDGLQGSDDVAEEDCPEEIRLGYGHDGVWHPVGLNECLRFCRYTPGGFFRAHCDARFERCEDEQSLFTCMFYLDGAMEGGATRFLHVDAAVSHLEAAPEDQVLASVEPRAGQCLLFF
;
A
#
# COMPACT_ATOMS: atom_id res chain seq x y z
N PRO A 1 -4.99 -11.49 -5.13
CA PRO A 1 -3.99 -11.44 -4.04
C PRO A 1 -2.61 -11.65 -4.66
N VAL A 2 -1.56 -11.15 -4.00
CA VAL A 2 -0.16 -11.45 -4.31
C VAL A 2 0.24 -12.60 -3.39
N GLU A 3 0.13 -13.82 -3.91
CA GLU A 3 0.04 -15.06 -3.14
C GLU A 3 1.12 -15.26 -2.06
N PRO A 4 2.43 -14.98 -2.31
CA PRO A 4 3.45 -15.21 -1.29
C PRO A 4 3.33 -14.28 -0.08
N VAL A 5 2.91 -13.03 -0.29
CA VAL A 5 2.67 -12.07 0.80
C VAL A 5 1.44 -12.51 1.60
N ASP A 6 0.36 -12.80 0.88
CA ASP A 6 -0.93 -13.18 1.46
C ASP A 6 -0.80 -14.47 2.30
N SER A 7 -0.16 -15.50 1.77
CA SER A 7 0.00 -16.79 2.45
C SER A 7 0.75 -16.69 3.78
N LYS A 8 1.66 -15.71 3.92
CA LYS A 8 2.53 -15.59 5.09
C LYS A 8 1.96 -14.64 6.15
N PHE A 9 1.27 -13.58 5.74
CA PHE A 9 0.93 -12.48 6.66
C PHE A 9 -0.55 -12.10 6.65
N ALA A 10 -1.38 -12.69 5.78
CA ALA A 10 -2.78 -12.28 5.65
C ALA A 10 -3.58 -12.38 6.95
N SER A 11 -3.33 -13.41 7.77
CA SER A 11 -3.99 -13.60 9.07
C SER A 11 -3.78 -12.42 10.02
N TYR A 12 -2.69 -11.68 9.87
CA TYR A 12 -2.31 -10.54 10.71
C TYR A 12 -2.63 -9.19 10.06
N GLY A 13 -3.24 -9.19 8.88
CA GLY A 13 -3.52 -7.96 8.11
C GLY A 13 -2.45 -7.59 7.09
N GLY A 14 -1.28 -8.26 7.10
CA GLY A 14 -0.21 -8.10 6.11
C GLY A 14 -0.62 -8.64 4.72
N ARG A 15 -1.59 -8.00 4.09
CA ARG A 15 -2.20 -8.41 2.84
C ARG A 15 -1.58 -7.65 1.69
N CYS A 16 -1.58 -8.26 0.51
CA CYS A 16 -1.34 -7.55 -0.74
C CYS A 16 -2.33 -8.03 -1.80
N MET A 17 -3.16 -7.13 -2.30
CA MET A 17 -4.20 -7.41 -3.27
C MET A 17 -3.91 -6.64 -4.56
N LEU A 18 -3.69 -7.37 -5.65
CA LEU A 18 -3.64 -6.81 -6.99
C LEU A 18 -5.04 -6.81 -7.61
N LEU A 19 -5.59 -5.62 -7.82
CA LEU A 19 -6.83 -5.38 -8.54
C LEU A 19 -6.51 -4.96 -9.98
N ARG A 20 -7.22 -5.53 -10.95
CA ARG A 20 -7.04 -5.25 -12.38
C ARG A 20 -8.22 -4.46 -12.92
N ASN A 21 -7.97 -3.62 -13.91
CA ASN A 21 -8.99 -2.82 -14.59
C ASN A 21 -9.78 -1.92 -13.62
N VAL A 22 -9.13 -1.40 -12.58
CA VAL A 22 -9.71 -0.43 -11.65
C VAL A 22 -9.88 0.92 -12.33
N LEU A 23 -8.91 1.30 -13.17
CA LEU A 23 -9.01 2.43 -14.08
C LEU A 23 -8.97 1.92 -15.52
N THR A 24 -9.72 2.59 -16.39
CA THR A 24 -9.60 2.38 -17.84
C THR A 24 -8.32 3.03 -18.35
N LEU A 25 -7.84 2.60 -19.52
CA LEU A 25 -6.65 3.19 -20.15
C LEU A 25 -6.86 4.68 -20.48
N GLN A 26 -8.09 5.09 -20.81
CA GLN A 26 -8.42 6.49 -21.07
C GLN A 26 -8.34 7.34 -19.79
N GLU A 27 -8.82 6.81 -18.66
CA GLU A 27 -8.71 7.50 -17.37
C GLU A 27 -7.26 7.60 -16.91
N CYS A 28 -6.47 6.54 -17.08
CA CYS A 28 -5.03 6.58 -16.81
C CYS A 28 -4.34 7.67 -17.65
N ALA A 29 -4.60 7.69 -18.97
CA ALA A 29 -4.03 8.71 -19.86
C ALA A 29 -4.47 10.13 -19.48
N TYR A 30 -5.74 10.32 -19.13
CA TYR A 30 -6.27 11.60 -18.67
C TYR A 30 -5.55 12.08 -17.39
N LEU A 31 -5.42 11.21 -16.38
CA LEU A 31 -4.73 11.54 -15.13
C LEU A 31 -3.25 11.87 -15.36
N VAL A 32 -2.56 11.11 -16.22
CA VAL A 32 -1.17 11.40 -16.60
C VAL A 32 -1.07 12.76 -17.28
N GLN A 33 -1.98 13.07 -18.21
CA GLN A 33 -1.98 14.36 -18.91
C GLN A 33 -2.22 15.53 -17.95
N GLN A 34 -3.21 15.44 -17.06
CA GLN A 34 -3.53 16.53 -16.14
C GLN A 34 -2.40 16.79 -15.14
N MET A 35 -1.83 15.72 -14.55
CA MET A 35 -0.87 15.89 -13.45
C MET A 35 0.57 16.12 -13.92
N SER A 36 0.91 15.81 -15.16
CA SER A 36 2.30 15.92 -15.66
C SER A 36 2.88 17.32 -15.58
N GLY A 37 2.04 18.37 -15.62
CA GLY A 37 2.45 19.77 -15.54
C GLY A 37 2.80 20.26 -14.13
N GLU A 38 2.35 19.56 -13.09
CA GLU A 38 2.53 19.95 -11.68
C GLU A 38 3.64 19.16 -10.98
N MET A 39 4.31 18.24 -11.70
CA MET A 39 5.32 17.38 -11.09
C MET A 39 6.65 18.10 -10.94
N GLU A 40 7.23 17.99 -9.75
CA GLU A 40 8.59 18.47 -9.48
C GLU A 40 9.53 17.31 -9.15
N PRO A 41 10.82 17.39 -9.52
CA PRO A 41 11.80 16.40 -9.08
C PRO A 41 11.91 16.43 -7.55
N VAL A 42 11.92 15.26 -6.92
CA VAL A 42 12.19 15.15 -5.48
C VAL A 42 13.59 15.71 -5.20
N ARG A 43 13.70 16.77 -4.38
CA ARG A 43 14.96 17.53 -4.16
C ARG A 43 15.78 17.08 -2.95
N TYR A 44 15.36 16.06 -2.23
CA TYR A 44 16.00 15.57 -1.02
C TYR A 44 16.20 14.05 -1.11
N ARG A 45 17.20 13.54 -0.38
CA ARG A 45 17.46 12.09 -0.26
C ARG A 45 17.45 11.36 -1.62
N HIS A 46 18.17 11.90 -2.59
CA HIS A 46 18.32 11.28 -3.92
C HIS A 46 18.94 9.88 -3.86
N ASP A 47 19.68 9.60 -2.78
CA ASP A 47 20.16 8.27 -2.44
C ASP A 47 19.01 7.32 -2.12
N TYR A 48 17.90 7.77 -1.55
CA TYR A 48 16.73 6.98 -1.14
C TYR A 48 15.63 6.87 -2.22
N ARG A 49 15.46 7.93 -3.02
CA ARG A 49 14.40 8.02 -4.03
C ARG A 49 14.80 8.95 -5.16
N ARG A 50 14.52 8.54 -6.40
CA ARG A 50 14.74 9.34 -7.61
C ARG A 50 13.53 9.28 -8.54
N ASN A 51 12.67 10.28 -8.44
CA ASN A 51 11.47 10.43 -9.27
C ASN A 51 10.97 11.90 -9.26
N ASP A 52 10.05 12.21 -10.16
CA ASP A 52 9.23 13.41 -10.07
C ASP A 52 7.97 13.11 -9.27
N ARG A 53 7.47 14.10 -8.52
CA ARG A 53 6.28 13.95 -7.68
C ARG A 53 5.42 15.22 -7.69
N ALA A 54 4.12 15.02 -7.68
CA ALA A 54 3.14 16.03 -7.29
C ALA A 54 2.38 15.53 -6.06
N ILE A 55 2.12 16.43 -5.12
CA ILE A 55 1.26 16.18 -3.96
C ILE A 55 0.15 17.23 -4.02
N PHE A 56 -1.09 16.78 -3.97
CA PHE A 56 -2.24 17.67 -4.01
C PHE A 56 -3.39 17.06 -3.23
N GLU A 57 -4.31 17.90 -2.81
CA GLU A 57 -5.52 17.48 -2.12
C GLU A 57 -6.67 17.40 -3.14
N SER A 58 -7.36 16.26 -3.19
CA SER A 58 -8.60 16.12 -3.95
C SER A 58 -9.48 15.06 -3.32
N ARG A 59 -10.48 15.53 -2.58
CA ARG A 59 -11.49 14.68 -1.98
C ARG A 59 -12.34 13.97 -3.03
N GLU A 60 -12.69 14.66 -4.12
CA GLU A 60 -13.53 14.13 -5.19
C GLU A 60 -12.85 12.94 -5.89
N LEU A 61 -11.55 13.07 -6.20
CA LEU A 61 -10.79 11.99 -6.81
C LEU A 61 -10.59 10.84 -5.84
N ALA A 62 -10.27 11.11 -4.57
CA ALA A 62 -10.15 10.09 -3.53
C ALA A 62 -11.46 9.28 -3.36
N GLU A 63 -12.62 9.95 -3.30
CA GLU A 63 -13.94 9.30 -3.20
C GLU A 63 -14.31 8.50 -4.46
N LEU A 64 -13.93 8.98 -5.65
CA LEU A 64 -14.13 8.25 -6.90
C LEU A 64 -13.30 6.97 -6.94
N LEU A 65 -12.01 7.07 -6.59
CA LEU A 65 -11.09 5.93 -6.54
C LEU A 65 -11.53 4.94 -5.46
N TRP A 66 -11.93 5.43 -4.28
CA TRP A 66 -12.44 4.63 -3.18
C TRP A 66 -13.61 3.75 -3.62
N ARG A 67 -14.63 4.31 -4.28
CA ARG A 67 -15.80 3.56 -4.76
C ARG A 67 -15.44 2.36 -5.64
N ARG A 68 -14.30 2.40 -6.34
CA ARG A 68 -13.86 1.29 -7.20
C ARG A 68 -13.14 0.18 -6.44
N VAL A 69 -12.43 0.54 -5.38
CA VAL A 69 -11.63 -0.42 -4.59
C VAL A 69 -12.36 -0.90 -3.34
N GLU A 70 -13.36 -0.16 -2.86
CA GLU A 70 -14.15 -0.43 -1.67
C GLU A 70 -14.65 -1.89 -1.62
N PRO A 71 -15.22 -2.50 -2.69
CA PRO A 71 -15.70 -3.87 -2.61
C PRO A 71 -14.61 -4.88 -2.24
N SER A 72 -13.37 -4.62 -2.66
CA SER A 72 -12.21 -5.43 -2.27
C SER A 72 -11.65 -5.03 -0.92
N ALA A 73 -11.63 -3.72 -0.62
CA ALA A 73 -11.08 -3.19 0.61
C ALA A 73 -11.89 -3.56 1.85
N ARG A 74 -13.21 -3.80 1.77
CA ARG A 74 -14.06 -4.21 2.91
C ARG A 74 -13.51 -5.44 3.67
N SER A 75 -12.84 -6.32 2.94
CA SER A 75 -12.16 -7.51 3.49
C SER A 75 -10.87 -7.22 4.27
N LEU A 76 -10.47 -5.96 4.41
CA LEU A 76 -9.26 -5.50 5.11
C LEU A 76 -9.57 -4.95 6.52
N SER A 77 -10.61 -5.47 7.17
CA SER A 77 -10.94 -5.12 8.55
C SER A 77 -9.95 -5.79 9.52
N LEU A 78 -9.39 -5.02 10.44
CA LEU A 78 -8.34 -5.46 11.34
C LEU A 78 -8.82 -5.36 12.79
N ARG A 79 -8.56 -6.40 13.58
CA ARG A 79 -8.68 -6.34 15.03
C ARG A 79 -7.30 -6.23 15.65
N VAL A 80 -7.17 -5.37 16.65
CA VAL A 80 -6.00 -5.28 17.51
C VAL A 80 -6.47 -5.39 18.96
N GLY A 81 -5.86 -6.28 19.73
CA GLY A 81 -6.11 -6.41 21.16
C GLY A 81 -5.32 -5.38 21.97
N ALA A 82 -5.62 -5.29 23.28
CA ALA A 82 -4.87 -4.43 24.20
C ALA A 82 -3.36 -4.75 24.23
N ASP A 83 -3.02 -6.03 24.03
CA ASP A 83 -1.68 -6.44 23.64
C ASP A 83 -1.57 -6.36 22.11
N GLY A 84 -0.74 -5.45 21.60
CA GLY A 84 -0.56 -5.23 20.16
C GLY A 84 0.02 -6.44 19.41
N ALA A 85 0.53 -7.46 20.10
CA ALA A 85 0.85 -8.75 19.48
C ALA A 85 -0.40 -9.52 19.03
N ARG A 86 -1.57 -9.21 19.61
CA ARG A 86 -2.87 -9.80 19.27
C ARG A 86 -3.53 -9.00 18.16
N GLN A 87 -2.99 -9.14 16.96
CA GLN A 87 -3.52 -8.50 15.77
C GLN A 87 -4.02 -9.56 14.79
N GLN A 88 -5.22 -9.38 14.25
CA GLN A 88 -5.83 -10.35 13.35
C GLN A 88 -6.69 -9.66 12.29
N LEU A 89 -6.56 -10.12 11.04
CA LEU A 89 -7.49 -9.77 10.00
C LEU A 89 -8.83 -10.47 10.24
N LEU A 90 -9.91 -9.69 10.23
CA LEU A 90 -11.25 -10.23 10.42
C LEU A 90 -11.78 -10.85 9.12
N PRO A 91 -12.44 -12.02 9.20
CA PRO A 91 -13.20 -12.54 8.07
C PRO A 91 -14.34 -11.57 7.70
N ASP A 92 -14.64 -11.46 6.40
CA ASP A 92 -15.71 -10.61 5.88
C ASP A 92 -17.03 -10.86 6.64
N GLY A 93 -17.54 -9.82 7.31
CA GLY A 93 -18.88 -9.82 7.93
C GLY A 93 -18.98 -10.36 9.37
N LEU A 94 -17.87 -10.66 10.06
CA LEU A 94 -17.92 -11.06 11.47
C LEU A 94 -17.50 -9.91 12.40
N GLN A 95 -18.37 -9.56 13.35
CA GLN A 95 -17.96 -9.02 14.65
C GLN A 95 -17.24 -10.17 15.35
N GLY A 96 -15.93 -10.25 15.21
CA GLY A 96 -15.20 -11.43 15.65
C GLY A 96 -15.40 -11.70 17.15
N SER A 97 -15.26 -12.95 17.56
CA SER A 97 -15.27 -13.35 18.97
C SER A 97 -14.14 -12.67 19.75
N ASP A 98 -14.24 -12.66 21.08
CA ASP A 98 -13.14 -12.28 21.98
C ASP A 98 -11.96 -13.28 21.94
N ASP A 99 -12.01 -14.28 21.05
CA ASP A 99 -10.95 -15.26 20.88
C ASP A 99 -9.72 -14.55 20.34
N VAL A 100 -8.69 -14.56 21.19
CA VAL A 100 -7.40 -13.96 20.95
C VAL A 100 -6.66 -14.80 19.90
N ALA A 101 -6.01 -14.16 18.92
CA ALA A 101 -5.16 -14.86 17.95
C ALA A 101 -4.16 -15.77 18.69
N GLU A 102 -4.11 -17.06 18.31
CA GLU A 102 -3.27 -18.07 18.98
C GLU A 102 -1.78 -17.77 18.83
N GLU A 103 -1.39 -17.18 17.70
CA GLU A 103 -0.03 -16.79 17.39
C GLU A 103 0.15 -15.27 17.47
N ASP A 104 1.36 -14.85 17.86
CA ASP A 104 1.72 -13.45 17.94
C ASP A 104 1.97 -12.89 16.52
N CYS A 105 1.33 -11.77 16.21
CA CYS A 105 1.62 -11.00 14.99
C CYS A 105 3.12 -10.67 14.89
N PRO A 106 3.80 -10.75 13.74
CA PRO A 106 5.20 -10.33 13.60
C PRO A 106 5.40 -8.85 13.95
N GLU A 107 6.48 -8.51 14.66
CA GLU A 107 6.73 -7.15 15.19
C GLU A 107 6.67 -6.06 14.13
N GLU A 108 7.04 -6.38 12.90
CA GLU A 108 7.23 -5.45 11.80
C GLU A 108 5.91 -5.02 11.15
N ILE A 109 4.83 -5.76 11.40
CA ILE A 109 3.48 -5.42 10.93
C ILE A 109 2.50 -5.16 12.10
N ARG A 110 2.97 -5.16 13.35
CA ARG A 110 2.17 -4.77 14.52
C ARG A 110 1.88 -3.27 14.50
N LEU A 111 0.63 -2.87 14.78
CA LEU A 111 0.30 -1.45 14.96
C LEU A 111 0.89 -0.85 16.25
N GLY A 112 1.17 -1.67 17.25
CA GLY A 112 1.68 -1.26 18.55
C GLY A 112 0.59 -0.91 19.57
N TYR A 113 0.99 -0.35 20.71
CA TYR A 113 0.08 0.00 21.81
C TYR A 113 -0.80 1.22 21.48
N GLY A 114 -2.01 1.26 22.04
CA GLY A 114 -2.95 2.38 21.90
C GLY A 114 -3.77 2.37 20.61
N HIS A 115 -3.80 1.23 19.90
CA HIS A 115 -4.60 1.02 18.70
C HIS A 115 -5.56 -0.16 18.82
N ASP A 116 -5.87 -0.56 20.06
CA ASP A 116 -6.80 -1.66 20.32
C ASP A 116 -8.21 -1.31 19.85
N GLY A 117 -8.92 -2.33 19.37
CA GLY A 117 -10.24 -2.19 18.78
C GLY A 117 -10.34 -2.85 17.40
N VAL A 118 -11.41 -2.48 16.69
CA VAL A 118 -11.69 -2.99 15.35
C VAL A 118 -11.63 -1.83 14.37
N TRP A 119 -10.72 -1.95 13.41
CA TRP A 119 -10.49 -1.00 12.34
C TRP A 119 -11.18 -1.46 11.07
N HIS A 120 -12.02 -0.59 10.52
CA HIS A 120 -12.69 -0.82 9.25
C HIS A 120 -12.17 0.16 8.19
N PRO A 121 -11.94 -0.29 6.95
CA PRO A 121 -11.62 0.61 5.84
C PRO A 121 -12.79 1.54 5.53
N VAL A 122 -12.57 2.86 5.68
CA VAL A 122 -13.62 3.89 5.51
C VAL A 122 -13.44 4.77 4.28
N GLY A 123 -12.24 4.81 3.68
CA GLY A 123 -11.93 5.72 2.59
C GLY A 123 -10.47 5.72 2.18
N LEU A 124 -10.14 6.56 1.19
CA LEU A 124 -8.77 6.94 0.85
C LEU A 124 -8.45 8.32 1.42
N ASN A 125 -7.19 8.55 1.77
CA ASN A 125 -6.69 9.88 2.13
C ASN A 125 -6.80 10.84 0.92
N GLU A 126 -7.37 12.02 1.15
CA GLU A 126 -7.57 13.09 0.16
C GLU A 126 -6.25 13.71 -0.35
N CYS A 127 -5.15 13.56 0.39
CA CYS A 127 -3.82 14.00 0.01
C CYS A 127 -3.16 12.96 -0.92
N LEU A 128 -3.42 13.10 -2.22
CA LEU A 128 -2.96 12.20 -3.26
C LEU A 128 -1.52 12.51 -3.70
N ARG A 129 -0.84 11.47 -4.17
CA ARG A 129 0.59 11.53 -4.53
C ARG A 129 0.77 10.91 -5.91
N PHE A 130 1.16 11.73 -6.86
CA PHE A 130 1.50 11.29 -8.21
C PHE A 130 3.01 11.19 -8.31
N CYS A 131 3.50 10.03 -8.75
CA CYS A 131 4.92 9.76 -8.89
C CYS A 131 5.22 9.36 -10.33
N ARG A 132 6.19 10.01 -10.97
CA ARG A 132 6.67 9.69 -12.31
C ARG A 132 8.14 9.30 -12.23
N TYR A 133 8.44 8.12 -12.74
CA TYR A 133 9.80 7.59 -12.81
C TYR A 133 10.27 7.69 -14.26
N THR A 134 11.51 8.13 -14.46
CA THR A 134 12.21 8.08 -15.74
C THR A 134 13.28 6.99 -15.67
N PRO A 135 13.95 6.61 -16.78
CA PRO A 135 14.96 5.56 -16.76
C PRO A 135 16.01 5.72 -15.63
N GLY A 136 16.17 4.62 -14.87
CA GLY A 136 17.00 4.53 -13.67
C GLY A 136 16.43 5.22 -12.41
N GLY A 137 15.27 5.86 -12.50
CA GLY A 137 14.51 6.28 -11.33
C GLY A 137 14.16 5.09 -10.44
N PHE A 138 14.11 5.32 -9.13
CA PHE A 138 13.87 4.25 -8.16
C PHE A 138 13.23 4.79 -6.89
N PHE A 139 12.71 3.87 -6.09
CA PHE A 139 12.35 4.12 -4.71
C PHE A 139 12.80 2.92 -3.88
N ARG A 140 13.62 3.15 -2.86
CA ARG A 140 14.23 2.05 -2.09
C ARG A 140 13.23 1.31 -1.23
N ALA A 141 13.61 0.12 -0.77
CA ALA A 141 12.86 -0.65 0.21
C ALA A 141 12.58 0.17 1.47
N HIS A 142 11.33 0.15 1.92
CA HIS A 142 10.83 0.87 3.09
C HIS A 142 9.45 0.32 3.48
N CYS A 143 8.98 0.72 4.66
CA CYS A 143 7.57 0.63 5.06
C CYS A 143 6.93 2.00 4.89
N ASP A 144 5.68 2.03 4.40
CA ASP A 144 4.93 3.27 4.33
C ASP A 144 4.55 3.77 5.73
N ALA A 145 4.59 5.09 5.90
CA ALA A 145 4.21 5.71 7.17
C ALA A 145 2.70 5.88 7.28
N ARG A 146 2.17 5.67 8.48
CA ARG A 146 0.77 5.94 8.81
C ARG A 146 0.51 7.45 8.85
N PHE A 147 -0.66 7.83 8.37
CA PHE A 147 -1.25 9.14 8.60
C PHE A 147 -2.38 8.98 9.61
N GLU A 148 -2.29 9.68 10.73
CA GLU A 148 -3.30 9.70 11.77
C GLU A 148 -4.08 11.01 11.67
N ARG A 149 -5.39 10.93 11.44
CA ARG A 149 -6.29 12.10 11.46
C ARG A 149 -6.76 12.37 12.88
N CYS A 150 -7.15 11.31 13.58
CA CYS A 150 -7.56 11.31 14.99
C CYS A 150 -7.43 9.89 15.56
N GLU A 151 -7.75 9.73 16.84
CA GLU A 151 -7.71 8.45 17.57
C GLU A 151 -8.52 7.33 16.89
N ASP A 152 -9.57 7.68 16.13
CA ASP A 152 -10.48 6.73 15.48
C ASP A 152 -10.26 6.62 13.95
N GLU A 153 -9.37 7.41 13.34
CA GLU A 153 -9.17 7.43 11.89
C GLU A 153 -7.68 7.57 11.52
N GLN A 154 -7.12 6.53 10.90
CA GLN A 154 -5.74 6.50 10.41
C GLN A 154 -5.61 5.67 9.12
N SER A 155 -4.55 5.89 8.35
CA SER A 155 -4.20 5.04 7.22
C SER A 155 -3.43 3.80 7.70
N LEU A 156 -4.01 2.61 7.47
CA LEU A 156 -3.35 1.32 7.77
C LEU A 156 -2.83 0.60 6.52
N PHE A 157 -3.42 0.90 5.35
CA PHE A 157 -3.07 0.26 4.08
C PHE A 157 -2.73 1.33 3.05
N THR A 158 -1.77 1.04 2.18
CA THR A 158 -1.48 1.80 0.99
C THR A 158 -2.35 1.33 -0.18
N CYS A 159 -2.90 2.31 -0.91
CA CYS A 159 -3.64 2.12 -2.16
C CYS A 159 -2.88 2.81 -3.30
N MET A 160 -2.26 2.02 -4.18
CA MET A 160 -1.38 2.51 -5.24
C MET A 160 -1.91 2.13 -6.62
N PHE A 161 -2.12 3.13 -7.47
CA PHE A 161 -2.62 2.94 -8.84
C PHE A 161 -1.47 3.04 -9.84
N TYR A 162 -1.38 2.05 -10.73
CA TYR A 162 -0.49 2.13 -11.89
C TYR A 162 -1.22 2.82 -13.04
N LEU A 163 -0.67 3.94 -13.49
CA LEU A 163 -1.24 4.75 -14.58
C LEU A 163 -0.54 4.48 -15.92
N ASP A 164 0.62 3.83 -15.88
CA ASP A 164 1.44 3.44 -17.03
C ASP A 164 2.19 2.13 -16.68
N GLY A 165 2.77 1.48 -17.68
CA GLY A 165 3.57 0.27 -17.59
C GLY A 165 4.37 -0.03 -18.86
N ALA A 166 4.64 0.99 -19.69
CA ALA A 166 5.31 0.80 -20.98
C ALA A 166 6.84 0.64 -20.90
N MET A 167 7.44 0.89 -19.74
CA MET A 167 8.90 0.79 -19.53
C MET A 167 9.30 -0.60 -19.02
N GLU A 168 10.52 -1.00 -19.34
CA GLU A 168 11.15 -2.18 -18.73
C GLU A 168 11.55 -1.88 -17.27
N GLY A 169 11.24 -2.80 -16.36
CA GLY A 169 11.42 -2.63 -14.93
C GLY A 169 10.27 -1.85 -14.28
N GLY A 170 10.54 -1.22 -13.12
CA GLY A 170 9.54 -0.46 -12.37
C GLY A 170 8.59 -1.31 -11.52
N ALA A 171 8.86 -2.60 -11.38
CA ALA A 171 8.10 -3.50 -10.53
C ALA A 171 8.08 -3.05 -9.06
N THR A 172 6.94 -3.19 -8.41
CA THR A 172 6.84 -3.08 -6.95
C THR A 172 7.16 -4.43 -6.34
N ARG A 173 8.24 -4.47 -5.56
CA ARG A 173 8.77 -5.69 -4.96
C ARG A 173 8.50 -5.68 -3.46
N PHE A 174 7.83 -6.72 -2.98
CA PHE A 174 7.62 -7.00 -1.57
C PHE A 174 8.76 -7.91 -1.11
N LEU A 175 9.46 -7.49 -0.06
CA LEU A 175 10.66 -8.16 0.41
C LEU A 175 10.35 -8.97 1.66
N HIS A 176 11.23 -9.93 1.97
CA HIS A 176 11.22 -10.54 3.29
C HIS A 176 11.43 -9.48 4.37
N VAL A 177 10.70 -9.60 5.47
CA VAL A 177 10.75 -8.68 6.60
C VAL A 177 12.16 -8.60 7.22
N ASP A 178 12.87 -9.73 7.26
CA ASP A 178 14.25 -9.84 7.75
C ASP A 178 15.32 -9.53 6.68
N ALA A 179 14.92 -9.06 5.49
CA ALA A 179 15.87 -8.83 4.40
C ALA A 179 16.83 -7.70 4.77
N ALA A 180 18.11 -8.03 4.92
CA ALA A 180 19.17 -7.05 4.99
C ALA A 180 19.42 -6.49 3.58
N VAL A 181 18.63 -5.49 3.19
CA VAL A 181 18.72 -4.88 1.86
C VAL A 181 19.73 -3.75 1.87
N SER A 182 20.68 -3.77 0.94
CA SER A 182 21.55 -2.63 0.68
C SER A 182 20.73 -1.41 0.30
N HIS A 183 20.97 -0.27 0.96
CA HIS A 183 20.41 1.02 0.54
C HIS A 183 21.10 1.59 -0.70
N LEU A 184 21.84 0.81 -1.49
CA LEU A 184 22.49 1.29 -2.71
C LEU A 184 22.02 0.54 -3.96
N GLU A 185 21.60 -0.71 -3.83
CA GLU A 185 21.25 -1.60 -4.96
C GLU A 185 19.83 -2.14 -4.86
N ALA A 186 19.36 -2.80 -5.93
CA ALA A 186 18.11 -3.54 -5.89
C ALA A 186 18.25 -4.76 -4.96
N ALA A 187 17.16 -5.15 -4.31
CA ALA A 187 17.14 -6.36 -3.50
C ALA A 187 17.47 -7.59 -4.39
N PRO A 188 18.36 -8.48 -3.93
CA PRO A 188 18.56 -9.80 -4.52
C PRO A 188 17.24 -10.58 -4.66
N GLU A 189 17.12 -11.45 -5.66
CA GLU A 189 15.89 -12.21 -5.93
C GLU A 189 15.46 -13.11 -4.75
N ASP A 190 16.42 -13.67 -4.01
CA ASP A 190 16.17 -14.50 -2.83
C ASP A 190 15.61 -13.70 -1.63
N GLN A 191 15.69 -12.37 -1.67
CA GLN A 191 15.07 -11.47 -0.69
C GLN A 191 13.67 -11.01 -1.10
N VAL A 192 13.20 -11.37 -2.30
CA VAL A 192 11.94 -10.87 -2.85
C VAL A 192 10.85 -11.91 -2.66
N LEU A 193 9.91 -11.58 -1.77
CA LEU A 193 8.75 -12.39 -1.47
C LEU A 193 7.77 -12.38 -2.65
N ALA A 194 7.54 -11.20 -3.25
CA ALA A 194 6.72 -11.07 -4.44
C ALA A 194 7.07 -9.85 -5.27
N SER A 195 6.72 -9.88 -6.56
CA SER A 195 6.95 -8.80 -7.50
C SER A 195 5.69 -8.53 -8.33
N VAL A 196 5.35 -7.25 -8.51
CA VAL A 196 4.22 -6.82 -9.32
C VAL A 196 4.70 -5.85 -10.38
N GLU A 197 4.63 -6.29 -11.64
CA GLU A 197 4.93 -5.43 -12.80
C GLU A 197 3.84 -4.36 -12.99
N PRO A 198 4.22 -3.09 -13.22
CA PRO A 198 3.26 -2.03 -13.41
C PRO A 198 2.49 -2.24 -14.71
N ARG A 199 1.15 -2.16 -14.66
CA ARG A 199 0.31 -2.07 -15.85
C ARG A 199 -0.79 -1.05 -15.62
N ALA A 200 -0.97 -0.17 -16.60
CA ALA A 200 -2.02 0.85 -16.56
C ALA A 200 -3.38 0.23 -16.20
N GLY A 201 -4.06 0.85 -15.25
CA GLY A 201 -5.38 0.42 -14.78
C GLY A 201 -5.36 -0.55 -13.61
N GLN A 202 -4.18 -1.03 -13.19
CA GLN A 202 -4.04 -1.83 -11.98
C GLN A 202 -4.02 -0.97 -10.71
N CYS A 203 -4.45 -1.57 -9.61
CA CYS A 203 -4.34 -1.01 -8.26
C CYS A 203 -3.76 -2.08 -7.33
N LEU A 204 -2.81 -1.70 -6.48
CA LEU A 204 -2.34 -2.48 -5.36
C LEU A 204 -2.91 -1.92 -4.06
N LEU A 205 -3.55 -2.80 -3.29
CA LEU A 205 -3.89 -2.56 -1.89
C LEU A 205 -2.94 -3.40 -1.03
N PHE A 206 -2.13 -2.79 -0.19
CA PHE A 206 -1.22 -3.52 0.68
C PHE A 206 -1.04 -2.84 2.02
N PHE A 207 -0.68 -3.64 3.04
CA PHE A 207 -0.37 -3.14 4.38
C PHE A 207 1.04 -2.55 4.40
#